data_AF-A0A964KE95-F1
#
_entry.id   AF-A0A964KE95-F1
#
_cell.length_a   1.000
_cell.length_b   1.000
_cell.length_c   1.000
_cell.angle_alpha   90.00
_cell.angle_beta   90.00
_cell.angle_gamma   90.00
#
_symmetry.space_group_name_H-M   'P 1'
#
loop_
_entity.id
_entity.type
_entity.pdbx_description
1 polymer ?
#
loop_
_entity_poly.entity_id
_entity_poly.type
_entity_poly.pdbx_seq_one_letter_code
_entity_poly.pdbx_strand_id
1 'polypeptide(L)'
;MAPDDALALSSLQLALCAVAAAAALRSPNALWVAVEEALAAGASPEAVEQAMMAAVRVAAEAVERDTAPTLMELRARWGAKQRWNVDQTKE
;
A
#
# COMPACT_ATOMS: atom_id res chain seq x y z
N MET A 1 -0.83 18.00 -34.78
CA MET A 1 0.11 17.77 -33.66
C MET A 1 -0.53 16.69 -32.80
N ALA A 2 -0.16 15.42 -33.01
CA ALA A 2 -0.74 14.31 -32.27
C ALA A 2 0.01 14.15 -30.93
N PRO A 3 -0.69 14.01 -29.79
CA PRO A 3 -0.07 13.81 -28.48
C PRO A 3 0.28 12.33 -28.26
N ASP A 4 0.99 11.70 -29.18
CA ASP A 4 1.18 10.23 -29.17
C ASP A 4 2.52 9.76 -28.56
N ASP A 5 3.43 10.67 -28.19
CA ASP A 5 4.74 10.31 -27.60
C ASP A 5 4.76 10.36 -26.05
N ALA A 6 3.61 10.48 -25.38
CA ALA A 6 3.57 10.85 -23.96
C ALA A 6 3.57 9.71 -22.93
N LEU A 7 3.46 8.41 -23.28
CA LEU A 7 3.13 7.37 -22.27
C LEU A 7 3.79 6.00 -22.41
N ALA A 8 4.72 5.78 -23.35
CA ALA A 8 5.40 4.49 -23.42
C ALA A 8 6.44 4.38 -22.29
N LEU A 9 6.06 3.70 -21.19
CA LEU A 9 7.02 3.28 -20.17
C LEU A 9 8.05 2.36 -20.82
N SER A 10 9.33 2.58 -20.50
CA SER A 10 10.37 1.64 -20.90
C SER A 10 10.13 0.27 -20.24
N SER A 11 10.63 -0.81 -20.85
CA SER A 11 10.49 -2.17 -20.30
C SER A 11 10.98 -2.27 -18.85
N LEU A 12 12.02 -1.50 -18.50
CA LEU A 12 12.54 -1.40 -17.15
C LEU A 12 11.55 -0.71 -16.19
N GLN A 13 10.93 0.40 -16.62
CA GLN A 13 9.93 1.11 -15.81
C GLN A 13 8.68 0.24 -15.59
N LEU A 14 8.24 -0.47 -16.62
CA LEU A 14 7.14 -1.44 -16.53
C LEU A 14 7.43 -2.55 -15.52
N ALA A 15 8.65 -3.12 -15.55
CA ALA A 15 9.04 -4.17 -14.61
C ALA A 15 9.12 -3.65 -13.16
N LEU A 16 9.68 -2.46 -12.93
CA LEU A 16 9.69 -1.84 -11.60
C LEU A 16 8.28 -1.50 -11.10
N CYS A 17 7.37 -1.09 -12.00
CA CYS A 17 5.96 -0.89 -11.67
C CYS A 17 5.29 -2.22 -11.28
N ALA A 18 5.60 -3.32 -11.95
CA ALA A 18 5.09 -4.65 -11.60
C ALA A 18 5.57 -5.10 -10.20
N VAL A 19 6.84 -4.84 -9.86
CA VAL A 19 7.39 -5.08 -8.51
C VAL A 19 6.62 -4.28 -7.46
N ALA A 20 6.43 -2.98 -7.70
CA ALA A 20 5.69 -2.10 -6.80
C ALA A 20 4.24 -2.59 -6.60
N ALA A 21 3.54 -2.96 -7.68
CA ALA A 21 2.17 -3.47 -7.61
C ALA A 21 2.09 -4.79 -6.82
N ALA A 22 2.99 -5.72 -7.08
CA ALA A 22 3.05 -7.00 -6.37
C ALA A 22 3.34 -6.82 -4.87
N ALA A 23 4.22 -5.88 -4.52
CA ALA A 23 4.54 -5.54 -3.14
C ALA A 23 3.34 -4.90 -2.41
N ALA A 24 2.62 -3.97 -3.05
CA ALA A 24 1.42 -3.35 -2.50
C ALA A 24 0.29 -4.38 -2.25
N LEU A 25 0.14 -5.36 -3.15
CA LEU A 25 -0.82 -6.45 -3.03
C LEU A 25 -0.42 -7.51 -1.99
N ARG A 26 0.81 -7.46 -1.45
CA ARG A 26 1.37 -8.45 -0.53
C ARG A 26 1.27 -9.88 -1.07
N SER A 27 1.47 -10.06 -2.37
CA SER A 27 1.42 -11.37 -3.05
C SER A 27 2.85 -11.90 -3.26
N PRO A 28 3.30 -12.90 -2.47
CA PRO A 28 4.69 -13.40 -2.57
C PRO A 28 5.00 -13.98 -3.95
N ASN A 29 4.04 -14.70 -4.56
CA ASN A 29 4.22 -15.31 -5.87
C ASN A 29 4.35 -14.25 -6.98
N ALA A 30 3.51 -13.21 -6.95
CA ALA A 30 3.61 -12.13 -7.94
C ALA A 30 4.89 -11.32 -7.75
N LEU A 31 5.31 -11.14 -6.48
CA LEU A 31 6.52 -10.40 -6.17
C LEU A 31 7.76 -11.12 -6.69
N TRP A 32 7.83 -12.44 -6.52
CA TRP A 32 8.91 -13.27 -7.05
C TRP A 32 9.09 -13.07 -8.56
N VAL A 33 8.00 -13.26 -9.32
CA VAL A 33 8.03 -13.14 -10.79
C VAL A 33 8.41 -11.71 -11.22
N ALA A 34 7.82 -10.69 -10.59
CA ALA A 34 8.10 -9.30 -10.95
C ALA A 34 9.55 -8.90 -10.66
N VAL A 35 10.16 -9.42 -9.58
CA VAL A 35 11.57 -9.18 -9.26
C VAL A 35 12.49 -9.82 -10.30
N GLU A 36 12.23 -11.07 -10.69
CA GLU A 36 13.00 -11.74 -11.74
C GLU A 36 12.94 -10.98 -13.08
N GLU A 37 11.74 -10.52 -13.47
CA GLU A 37 11.55 -9.71 -14.68
C GLU A 37 12.27 -8.35 -14.60
N ALA A 38 12.24 -7.69 -13.45
CA ALA A 38 12.93 -6.40 -13.26
C ALA A 38 14.45 -6.55 -13.36
N LEU A 39 15.02 -7.59 -12.74
CA LEU A 39 16.45 -7.89 -12.84
C LEU A 39 16.84 -8.25 -14.28
N ALA A 40 16.02 -9.04 -14.99
CA ALA A 40 16.22 -9.37 -16.40
C ALA A 40 16.14 -8.13 -17.32
N ALA A 41 15.31 -7.14 -16.96
CA ALA A 41 15.23 -5.85 -17.65
C ALA A 41 16.39 -4.89 -17.31
N GLY A 42 17.33 -5.30 -16.44
CA GLY A 42 18.51 -4.52 -16.07
C GLY A 42 18.31 -3.62 -14.85
N ALA A 43 17.27 -3.82 -14.04
CA ALA A 43 17.15 -3.14 -12.75
C ALA A 43 18.29 -3.55 -11.83
N SER A 44 18.84 -2.59 -11.08
CA SER A 44 19.73 -2.94 -9.97
C SER A 44 18.92 -3.50 -8.79
N PRO A 45 19.50 -4.37 -7.95
CA PRO A 45 18.84 -4.84 -6.74
C PRO A 45 18.33 -3.70 -5.85
N GLU A 46 19.08 -2.60 -5.75
CA GLU A 46 18.69 -1.42 -4.97
C GLU A 46 17.46 -0.73 -5.57
N ALA A 47 17.35 -0.65 -6.90
CA ALA A 47 16.18 -0.07 -7.56
C ALA A 47 14.92 -0.91 -7.32
N VAL A 48 15.07 -2.23 -7.33
CA VAL A 48 13.98 -3.18 -6.98
C VAL A 48 13.57 -3.01 -5.51
N GLU A 49 14.53 -2.92 -4.59
CA GLU A 49 14.27 -2.71 -3.16
C GLU A 49 13.55 -1.37 -2.89
N GLN A 50 14.01 -0.30 -3.53
CA GLN A 50 13.38 1.02 -3.47
C GLN A 50 11.93 0.98 -3.97
N ALA A 51 11.67 0.29 -5.10
CA ALA A 51 10.32 0.13 -5.63
C ALA A 51 9.39 -0.63 -4.67
N MET A 52 9.88 -1.70 -4.04
CA MET A 52 9.13 -2.45 -3.02
C MET A 52 8.81 -1.58 -1.81
N MET A 53 9.81 -0.90 -1.24
CA MET A 53 9.63 -0.06 -0.04
C MET A 53 8.67 1.10 -0.29
N ALA A 54 8.80 1.77 -1.43
CA ALA A 54 7.90 2.86 -1.81
C ALA A 54 6.44 2.37 -1.91
N ALA A 55 6.22 1.22 -2.53
CA ALA A 55 4.88 0.64 -2.67
C ALA A 55 4.27 0.22 -1.32
N VAL A 56 5.05 -0.40 -0.44
CA VAL A 56 4.61 -0.79 0.91
C VAL A 56 4.22 0.44 1.73
N ARG A 57 5.00 1.53 1.64
CA ARG A 57 4.67 2.79 2.32
C ARG A 57 3.35 3.37 1.83
N VAL A 58 3.16 3.49 0.52
CA VAL A 58 1.91 4.02 -0.07
C VAL A 58 0.71 3.14 0.31
N ALA A 59 0.86 1.82 0.28
CA ALA A 59 -0.18 0.90 0.69
C ALA A 59 -0.53 1.04 2.18
N ALA A 60 0.46 1.24 3.05
CA ALA A 60 0.24 1.48 4.48
C ALA A 60 -0.51 2.80 4.73
N GLU A 61 -0.10 3.88 4.06
CA GLU A 61 -0.76 5.20 4.15
C GLU A 61 -2.22 5.13 3.66
N ALA A 62 -2.48 4.40 2.56
CA ALA A 62 -3.84 4.19 2.07
C ALA A 62 -4.71 3.43 3.07
N VAL A 63 -4.19 2.35 3.67
CA VAL A 63 -4.89 1.59 4.72
C VAL A 63 -5.15 2.47 5.94
N GLU A 64 -4.17 3.25 6.39
CA GLU A 64 -4.34 4.15 7.54
C GLU A 64 -5.45 5.18 7.28
N ARG A 65 -5.42 5.84 6.11
CA ARG A 65 -6.44 6.80 5.72
C ARG A 65 -7.84 6.20 5.70
N ASP A 66 -7.99 4.98 5.18
CA ASP A 66 -9.30 4.35 5.03
C ASP A 66 -9.81 3.72 6.34
N THR A 67 -8.91 3.30 7.24
CA THR A 67 -9.26 2.69 8.53
C THR A 67 -9.39 3.68 9.68
N ALA A 68 -8.72 4.84 9.62
CA ALA A 68 -8.73 5.84 10.68
C ALA A 68 -10.14 6.32 11.07
N PRO A 69 -11.07 6.63 10.14
CA PRO A 69 -12.42 7.05 10.51
C PRO A 69 -13.18 5.96 11.27
N THR A 70 -13.06 4.71 10.82
CA THR A 70 -13.69 3.54 11.44
C THR A 70 -13.16 3.32 12.86
N LEU A 71 -11.84 3.45 13.06
CA LEU A 71 -11.22 3.32 14.38
C LEU A 71 -11.64 4.45 15.32
N MET A 72 -11.77 5.68 14.82
CA MET A 72 -12.27 6.81 15.61
C MET A 72 -13.71 6.60 16.06
N GLU A 73 -14.59 6.15 15.17
CA GLU A 73 -15.98 5.84 15.50
C GLU A 73 -16.07 4.73 16.56
N LEU A 74 -15.31 3.65 16.36
CA LEU A 74 -15.28 2.53 17.30
C LEU A 74 -14.82 2.99 18.70
N ARG A 75 -13.79 3.85 18.76
CA ARG A 75 -13.29 4.42 20.02
C ARG A 75 -14.31 5.33 20.69
N ALA A 76 -15.02 6.16 19.92
CA ALA A 76 -16.08 7.02 20.45
C ALA A 76 -17.23 6.20 21.05
N ARG A 77 -17.68 5.15 20.35
CA ARG A 77 -18.74 4.23 20.81
C ARG A 77 -18.31 3.46 22.06
N TRP A 78 -17.07 2.97 22.09
CA TRP A 78 -16.52 2.30 23.28
C TRP A 78 -16.48 3.25 24.49
N GLY A 79 -15.99 4.48 24.30
CA GLY A 79 -15.96 5.49 25.35
C GLY A 79 -17.36 5.86 25.88
N ALA A 80 -18.35 5.95 25.00
CA ALA A 80 -19.74 6.19 25.39
C ALA A 80 -20.31 5.03 26.22
N LYS A 81 -20.05 3.78 25.82
CA LYS A 81 -20.47 2.58 26.57
C LYS A 81 -19.84 2.52 27.96
N GLN A 82 -18.55 2.85 28.08
CA GLN A 82 -17.89 2.86 29.39
C GLN A 82 -18.49 3.89 30.34
N ARG A 83 -18.82 5.09 29.84
CA ARG A 83 -19.49 6.13 30.66
C ARG A 83 -20.87 5.67 31.15
N TRP A 84 -21.70 5.13 30.25
CA TRP A 84 -23.02 4.60 30.62
C TRP A 84 -22.93 3.51 31.70
N ASN A 85 -21.98 2.58 31.59
CA ASN A 85 -21.77 1.53 32.60
C ASN A 85 -21.38 2.10 33.98
N VAL A 86 -20.59 3.19 34.01
CA VAL A 86 -20.18 3.86 35.26
C VAL A 86 -21.36 4.60 35.90
N ASP A 87 -22.26 5.17 35.11
CA ASP A 87 -23.44 5.88 35.62
C ASP A 87 -24.48 4.88 36.17
N GLN A 88 -24.67 3.74 35.51
CA GLN A 88 -25.56 2.65 35.95
C GLN A 88 -25.10 1.92 37.23
N THR A 89 -23.83 2.05 37.64
CA THR A 89 -23.29 1.40 38.84
C THR A 89 -23.33 2.30 40.09
N LYS A 90 -23.86 3.53 39.97
CA LYS A 90 -23.99 4.50 41.06
C LYS A 90 -25.44 4.72 41.54
N GLU A 91 -26.41 4.10 40.89
CA GLU A 91 -27.82 4.00 41.32
C GLU A 91 -28.05 2.70 42.11
#